data_AF-A0A7V0YG03-F1
#
_entry.id   AF-A0A7V0YG03-F1
#
_cell.length_a   1.000
_cell.length_b   1.000
_cell.length_c   1.000
_cell.angle_alpha   90.00
_cell.angle_beta   90.00
_cell.angle_gamma   90.00
#
_symmetry.space_group_name_H-M   'P 1'
#
loop_
_entity.id
_entity.type
_entity.pdbx_description
1 polymer ?
#
loop_
_entity_poly.entity_id
_entity_poly.type
_entity_poly.pdbx_seq_one_letter_code
_entity_poly.pdbx_strand_id
1 'polypeptide(L)'
;MSISFIAALAKAAAKDEILEMPLFMDTPFGRLSYEHRRNLITQIPNFSAQWILLATDTELRKQEANLLKSSRKWGKFYVLESKGAGVTQIEELDVDNAIAILKDSEEERAYEYVN
;
A
#
# COMPACT_ATOMS: atom_id res chain seq x y z
N MET A 1 -3.24 -16.03 1.02
CA MET A 1 -4.48 -16.74 1.44
C MET A 1 -5.12 -16.11 2.68
N SER A 2 -4.36 -15.70 3.71
CA SER A 2 -4.93 -15.12 4.94
C SER A 2 -5.62 -13.76 4.74
N ILE A 3 -5.04 -12.84 3.95
CA ILE A 3 -5.65 -11.51 3.73
C ILE A 3 -7.00 -11.61 3.01
N SER A 4 -7.13 -12.47 1.99
CA SER A 4 -8.40 -12.68 1.30
C SER A 4 -9.47 -13.26 2.23
N PHE A 5 -9.07 -14.11 3.18
CA PHE A 5 -9.98 -14.64 4.19
C PHE A 5 -10.41 -13.57 5.20
N ILE A 6 -9.48 -12.76 5.71
CA ILE A 6 -9.79 -11.63 6.61
C ILE A 6 -10.69 -10.61 5.91
N ALA A 7 -10.40 -10.27 4.65
CA ALA A 7 -11.23 -9.39 3.83
C ALA A 7 -12.65 -9.95 3.64
N ALA A 8 -12.78 -11.25 3.38
CA ALA A 8 -14.08 -11.91 3.28
C ALA A 8 -14.86 -11.88 4.62
N LEU A 9 -14.18 -12.13 5.74
CA LEU A 9 -14.79 -12.02 7.07
C LEU A 9 -15.23 -10.59 7.39
N ALA A 10 -14.39 -9.60 7.08
CA ALA A 10 -14.70 -8.19 7.26
C ALA A 10 -15.94 -7.79 6.44
N LYS A 11 -15.99 -8.21 5.17
CA LYS A 11 -17.15 -7.98 4.29
C LYS A 11 -18.42 -8.66 4.80
N ALA A 12 -18.31 -9.91 5.26
CA ALA A 12 -19.45 -10.65 5.84
C ALA A 12 -19.97 -9.99 7.12
N ALA A 13 -19.07 -9.52 8.00
CA ALA A 13 -19.42 -8.81 9.22
C ALA A 13 -20.09 -7.45 8.93
N ALA A 14 -19.65 -6.75 7.88
CA ALA A 14 -20.23 -5.51 7.42
C ALA A 14 -21.54 -5.70 6.61
N LYS A 15 -22.04 -6.93 6.43
CA LYS A 15 -23.26 -7.24 5.67
C LYS A 15 -23.28 -6.65 4.25
N ASP A 16 -22.15 -6.77 3.53
CA ASP A 16 -21.93 -6.17 2.19
C ASP A 16 -21.93 -4.64 2.15
N GLU A 17 -21.98 -3.96 3.30
CA GLU A 17 -21.74 -2.53 3.42
C GLU A 17 -20.25 -2.24 3.66
N ILE A 18 -19.90 -0.95 3.67
CA ILE A 18 -18.54 -0.52 3.98
C ILE A 18 -18.26 -0.83 5.46
N LEU A 19 -17.13 -1.48 5.71
CA LEU A 19 -16.59 -1.65 7.04
C LEU A 19 -16.26 -0.26 7.62
N GLU A 20 -17.11 0.23 8.54
CA GLU A 20 -16.97 1.54 9.22
C GLU A 20 -15.84 1.58 10.28
N MET A 21 -14.78 0.79 10.08
CA MET A 21 -13.58 0.81 10.92
C MET A 21 -12.32 0.85 10.06
N PRO A 22 -11.23 1.46 10.56
CA PRO A 22 -9.96 1.46 9.87
C PRO A 22 -9.35 0.06 9.83
N LEU A 23 -8.82 -0.32 8.68
CA LEU A 23 -8.02 -1.52 8.49
C LEU A 23 -6.54 -1.17 8.54
N PHE A 24 -5.82 -1.71 9.53
CA PHE A 24 -4.37 -1.59 9.64
C PHE A 24 -3.70 -2.83 9.07
N MET A 25 -2.63 -2.62 8.29
CA MET A 25 -1.86 -3.73 7.74
C MET A 25 -0.36 -3.44 7.86
N ASP A 26 0.31 -4.28 8.63
CA ASP A 26 1.78 -4.33 8.72
C ASP A 26 2.30 -5.25 7.62
N THR A 27 3.32 -4.82 6.88
CA THR A 27 3.92 -5.56 5.75
C THR A 27 2.90 -5.97 4.67
N PRO A 28 2.09 -5.04 4.13
CA PRO A 28 0.87 -5.34 3.36
C PRO A 28 1.09 -6.11 2.05
N PHE A 29 2.30 -6.05 1.52
CA PHE A 29 2.68 -6.59 0.22
C PHE A 29 3.71 -7.71 0.31
N GLY A 30 4.12 -8.08 1.53
CA GLY A 30 5.12 -9.11 1.76
C GLY A 30 4.69 -10.45 1.17
N ARG A 31 5.59 -11.08 0.39
CA ARG A 31 5.43 -12.44 -0.18
C ARG A 31 4.21 -12.62 -1.10
N LEU A 32 3.64 -11.53 -1.62
CA LEU A 32 2.54 -11.56 -2.57
C LEU A 32 3.06 -11.37 -4.00
N SER A 33 2.49 -12.11 -4.97
CA SER A 33 2.71 -11.82 -6.39
C SER A 33 2.05 -10.50 -6.78
N TYR A 34 2.49 -9.91 -7.89
CA TYR A 34 1.96 -8.66 -8.42
C TYR A 34 0.42 -8.65 -8.53
N GLU A 35 -0.16 -9.71 -9.12
CA GLU A 35 -1.62 -9.85 -9.27
C GLU A 35 -2.37 -9.77 -7.93
N HIS A 36 -1.81 -10.38 -6.87
CA HIS A 36 -2.40 -10.30 -5.54
C HIS A 36 -2.30 -8.89 -4.97
N ARG A 37 -1.15 -8.21 -5.12
CA ARG A 37 -0.98 -6.82 -4.67
C ARG A 37 -1.96 -5.89 -5.38
N ARG A 38 -2.10 -6.03 -6.70
CA ARG A 38 -3.09 -5.28 -7.50
C ARG A 38 -4.52 -5.51 -6.98
N ASN A 39 -4.89 -6.76 -6.69
CA ASN A 39 -6.22 -7.06 -6.16
C ASN A 39 -6.44 -6.43 -4.78
N LEU A 40 -5.44 -6.42 -3.89
CA LEU A 40 -5.57 -5.72 -2.60
C LEU A 40 -5.79 -4.21 -2.79
N ILE A 41 -4.94 -3.58 -3.59
CA ILE A 41 -4.98 -2.14 -3.86
C ILE A 41 -6.31 -1.72 -4.49
N THR A 42 -6.88 -2.55 -5.37
CA THR A 42 -8.13 -2.24 -6.07
C THR A 42 -9.39 -2.57 -5.28
N GLN A 43 -9.35 -3.58 -4.39
CA GLN A 43 -10.55 -4.07 -3.70
C GLN A 43 -10.71 -3.48 -2.30
N ILE A 44 -9.65 -3.44 -1.48
CA ILE A 44 -9.74 -3.03 -0.07
C ILE A 44 -10.32 -1.62 0.11
N PRO A 45 -9.89 -0.60 -0.66
CA PRO A 45 -10.42 0.76 -0.51
C PRO A 45 -11.93 0.91 -0.80
N ASN A 46 -12.59 -0.12 -1.36
CA ASN A 46 -14.02 -0.07 -1.67
C ASN A 46 -14.91 -0.61 -0.55
N PHE A 47 -14.37 -1.35 0.41
CA PHE A 47 -15.16 -1.93 1.50
C PHE A 47 -14.63 -1.59 2.89
N SER A 48 -13.62 -0.73 3.02
CA SER A 48 -13.16 -0.18 4.30
C SER A 48 -13.20 1.34 4.28
N ALA A 49 -13.67 1.95 5.36
CA ALA A 49 -13.71 3.40 5.50
C ALA A 49 -12.31 4.05 5.46
N GLN A 50 -11.29 3.33 5.94
CA GLN A 50 -9.91 3.80 5.93
C GLN A 50 -8.93 2.62 5.91
N TRP A 51 -7.95 2.66 5.02
CA TRP A 51 -6.89 1.66 4.95
C TRP A 51 -5.54 2.28 5.27
N ILE A 52 -4.89 1.81 6.33
CA ILE A 52 -3.61 2.33 6.84
C ILE A 52 -2.56 1.25 6.64
N LEU A 53 -1.51 1.61 5.90
CA LEU A 53 -0.43 0.71 5.51
C LEU A 53 0.87 1.09 6.20
N LEU A 54 1.52 0.09 6.79
CA LEU A 54 2.90 0.18 7.26
C LEU A 54 3.73 -0.71 6.34
N ALA A 55 4.47 -0.08 5.44
CA ALA A 55 5.26 -0.76 4.42
C ALA A 55 6.69 -0.26 4.41
N THR A 56 7.61 -1.15 4.06
CA THR A 56 9.02 -0.78 3.81
C THR A 56 9.23 -0.41 2.34
N ASP A 57 10.40 0.14 2.01
CA ASP A 57 10.84 0.47 0.65
C ASP A 57 10.97 -0.76 -0.27
N THR A 58 10.99 -1.96 0.30
CA THR A 58 10.99 -3.22 -0.45
C THR A 58 9.58 -3.70 -0.81
N GLU A 59 8.56 -3.25 -0.08
CA GLU A 59 7.18 -3.72 -0.19
C GLU A 59 6.28 -2.76 -0.97
N LEU A 60 6.48 -1.45 -0.81
CA LEU A 60 5.79 -0.42 -1.57
C LEU A 60 6.78 0.20 -2.56
N ARG A 61 6.70 -0.20 -3.84
CA ARG A 61 7.52 0.35 -4.92
C ARG A 61 6.70 1.30 -5.79
N LYS A 62 7.35 1.95 -6.75
CA LYS A 62 6.67 2.86 -7.70
C LYS A 62 5.49 2.19 -8.41
N GLN A 63 5.60 0.92 -8.76
CA GLN A 63 4.52 0.15 -9.41
C GLN A 63 3.24 0.12 -8.55
N GLU A 64 3.33 -0.26 -7.27
CA GLU A 64 2.19 -0.25 -6.34
C GLU A 64 1.69 1.16 -6.06
N ALA A 65 2.60 2.13 -5.93
CA ALA A 65 2.27 3.52 -5.72
C ALA A 65 1.47 4.11 -6.90
N ASN A 66 1.84 3.78 -8.13
CA ASN A 66 1.11 4.16 -9.34
C ASN A 66 -0.28 3.53 -9.37
N LEU A 67 -0.43 2.27 -8.94
CA LEU A 67 -1.73 1.63 -8.78
C LEU A 67 -2.60 2.37 -7.75
N LEU A 68 -2.04 2.71 -6.59
CA LEU A 68 -2.74 3.49 -5.56
C LEU A 68 -3.16 4.87 -6.08
N LYS A 69 -2.26 5.58 -6.78
CA LYS A 69 -2.56 6.89 -7.38
C LYS A 69 -3.67 6.80 -8.43
N SER A 70 -3.59 5.81 -9.33
CA SER A 70 -4.61 5.60 -10.38
C SER A 70 -5.99 5.26 -9.81
N SER A 71 -6.04 4.58 -8.65
CA SER A 71 -7.30 4.28 -7.96
C SER A 71 -8.02 5.53 -7.42
N ARG A 72 -7.31 6.67 -7.30
CA ARG A 72 -7.79 7.92 -6.65
C ARG A 72 -8.23 7.73 -5.19
N LYS A 73 -7.75 6.68 -4.54
CA LYS A 73 -8.03 6.37 -3.12
C LYS A 73 -6.84 6.63 -2.20
N TRP A 74 -5.74 7.15 -2.73
CA TRP A 74 -4.59 7.57 -1.92
C TRP A 74 -4.92 8.86 -1.17
N GLY A 75 -4.90 8.81 0.16
CA GLY A 75 -5.06 9.99 1.02
C GLY A 75 -3.74 10.69 1.34
N LYS A 76 -2.96 10.13 2.26
CA LYS A 76 -1.73 10.73 2.79
C LYS A 76 -0.56 9.76 2.74
N PHE A 77 0.66 10.29 2.70
CA PHE A 77 1.87 9.50 2.79
C PHE A 77 2.78 10.05 3.89
N TYR A 78 3.35 9.15 4.68
CA TYR A 78 4.24 9.50 5.79
C TYR A 78 5.53 8.71 5.68
N VAL A 79 6.66 9.41 5.79
CA VAL A 79 7.98 8.80 5.87
C VAL A 79 8.44 8.82 7.33
N LEU A 80 8.89 7.67 7.81
CA LEU A 80 9.47 7.51 9.13
C LEU A 80 10.99 7.41 8.98
N GLU A 81 11.72 8.43 9.41
CA GLU A 81 13.17 8.47 9.35
C GLU A 81 13.81 8.42 10.74
N SER A 82 14.76 7.51 10.94
CA SER A 82 15.57 7.48 12.16
C SER A 82 16.62 8.59 12.12
N LYS A 83 16.59 9.52 13.08
CA LYS A 83 17.56 10.61 13.22
C LYS A 83 18.64 10.35 14.28
N GLY A 84 18.61 9.19 14.92
CA GLY A 84 19.55 8.81 15.99
C GLY A 84 18.96 7.75 16.92
N ALA A 85 19.69 7.41 17.98
CA ALA A 85 19.26 6.39 18.93
C ALA A 85 17.93 6.77 19.59
N GLY A 86 16.88 6.00 19.31
CA GLY A 86 15.55 6.18 19.89
C GLY A 86 14.74 7.37 19.34
N VAL A 87 15.20 8.03 18.28
CA VAL A 87 14.51 9.19 17.70
C VAL A 87 14.08 8.90 16.26
N THR A 88 12.76 8.85 16.06
CA THR A 88 12.14 8.75 14.73
C THR A 88 11.38 10.03 14.44
N GLN A 89 11.69 10.64 13.30
CA GLN A 89 10.95 11.77 12.77
C GLN A 89 9.92 11.26 11.74
N ILE A 90 8.71 11.83 11.79
CA ILE A 90 7.65 11.52 10.84
C ILE A 90 7.42 12.77 9.98
N GLU A 91 7.48 12.60 8.67
CA GLU A 91 7.26 13.67 7.70
C GLU A 91 6.11 13.28 6.75
N GLU A 92 5.16 14.20 6.55
CA GLU A 92 4.07 14.03 5.58
C GLU A 92 4.57 14.49 4.20
N LEU A 93 4.39 13.64 3.18
CA LEU A 93 4.66 13.98 1.79
C LEU A 93 3.36 13.96 0.98
N ASP A 94 3.25 14.84 0.00
CA ASP A 94 2.22 14.70 -1.03
C ASP A 94 2.50 13.48 -1.92
N VAL A 95 1.49 13.09 -2.71
CA VAL A 95 1.53 11.87 -3.53
C VAL A 95 2.62 11.93 -4.61
N ASP A 96 2.90 13.10 -5.17
CA ASP A 96 3.88 13.23 -6.26
C ASP A 96 5.31 13.11 -5.71
N ASN A 97 5.59 13.78 -4.59
CA ASN A 97 6.85 13.67 -3.88
C ASN A 97 7.05 12.26 -3.30
N ALA A 98 6.00 11.63 -2.79
CA ALA A 98 6.05 10.24 -2.33
C ALA A 98 6.47 9.29 -3.45
N ILE A 99 5.88 9.38 -4.64
CA ILE A 99 6.25 8.50 -5.76
C ILE A 99 7.70 8.73 -6.20
N ALA A 100 8.18 9.98 -6.16
CA ALA A 100 9.54 10.32 -6.57
C ALA A 100 10.62 9.64 -5.72
N ILE A 101 10.36 9.40 -4.43
CA ILE A 101 11.32 8.77 -3.50
C ILE A 101 11.26 7.24 -3.48
N LEU A 102 10.21 6.63 -4.05
CA LEU A 102 10.07 5.18 -4.09
C LEU A 102 11.01 4.56 -5.14
N LYS A 103 11.47 3.35 -4.87
CA LYS A 103 12.34 2.60 -5.80
C LYS A 103 11.52 2.02 -6.96
N ASP A 104 12.14 1.94 -8.14
CA ASP A 104 11.59 1.18 -9.26
C ASP A 104 11.54 -0.32 -8.93
N SER A 105 10.58 -1.01 -9.52
CA SER A 105 10.52 -2.46 -9.42
C SER A 105 11.64 -3.11 -10.25
N GLU A 106 12.12 -4.27 -9.82
CA GLU A 106 13.12 -5.05 -10.58
C GLU A 106 12.58 -5.44 -11.97
N GLU A 107 11.26 -5.57 -12.11
CA GLU A 107 10.55 -5.82 -13.37
C GLU A 107 10.64 -4.60 -14.31
N GLU A 108 10.45 -3.38 -13.83
CA GLU A 108 10.60 -2.14 -14.62
C GLU A 108 12.03 -1.93 -15.13
N ARG A 109 13.03 -2.19 -14.28
CA ARG A 109 14.44 -2.12 -14.70
C ARG A 109 14.76 -3.10 -15.83
N ALA A 110 14.16 -4.29 -15.82
CA ALA A 110 14.37 -5.29 -16.88
C ALA A 110 13.80 -4.84 -18.24
N TYR A 111 12.72 -4.05 -18.28
CA TYR A 111 12.16 -3.50 -19.52
C TYR A 111 12.95 -2.30 -20.07
N GLU A 112 13.62 -1.54 -19.21
CA GLU A 112 14.43 -0.38 -19.61
C GLU A 112 15.74 -0.79 -20.31
N TYR A 113 16.26 -2.00 -20.06
CA TYR A 113 17.43 -2.55 -20.76
C TYR A 113 17.11 -3.20 -22.12
N VAL A 114 15.83 -3.36 -22.46
CA VAL A 114 15.38 -4.07 -23.69
C VAL A 114 14.86 -3.09 -24.76
N ASN A 115 14.84 -1.79 -24.46
CA ASN A 115 14.53 -0.71 -25.41
C ASN A 115 15.73 0.23 -25.57
#